data_AF-A0A7S3AZZ4-F1
#
_entry.id   AF-A0A7S3AZZ4-F1
#
_cell.length_a   1.000
_cell.length_b   1.000
_cell.length_c   1.000
_cell.angle_alpha   90.00
_cell.angle_beta   90.00
_cell.angle_gamma   90.00
#
_symmetry.space_group_name_H-M   'P 1'
#
loop_
_entity.id
_entity.type
_entity.pdbx_description
1 polymer ?
#
loop_
_entity_poly.entity_id
_entity_poly.type
_entity_poly.pdbx_seq_one_letter_code
_entity_poly.pdbx_strand_id
1 'polypeptide(L)'
;VELRARTDFHLLTPICGADGSQLRQYLTVGGDERTSGVVDANLDIGRAGARIGSAGERGGLRDLGEVMAGSPAGSTPLTEAVSTVVQLIEPAAQSLRMAGQRVVVVLSTDGMPDDPASFLSVMQKLQALPVRCVVRLCTASADLLDYWNLLEQQLGDFEMEVIEDGKAWQVHRHNSWVTYGQPLQAVHELGLSHPLIDRLADRRLTPSEIHQLCELLFGCQLPDPHLDSFAFVEALERELLSAPHVFSPVKLKAVPWVNLEELGRFLSPKCLERMLSAWSLDSIVKCLA
;
A
#
# COMPACT_ATOMS: atom_id res chain seq x y z
N VAL A 1 -14.96 10.55 8.61
CA VAL A 1 -14.98 9.17 9.16
C VAL A 1 -13.68 8.98 9.91
N GLU A 2 -13.72 8.85 11.23
CA GLU A 2 -12.52 8.69 12.06
C GLU A 2 -12.10 7.21 12.00
N LEU A 3 -11.07 6.88 11.22
CA LEU A 3 -10.52 5.53 11.11
C LEU A 3 -9.73 5.21 12.39
N ARG A 4 -10.40 4.62 13.38
CA ARG A 4 -9.75 4.10 14.60
C ARG A 4 -9.06 2.76 14.33
N ALA A 5 -8.08 2.75 13.44
CA ALA A 5 -7.20 1.62 13.23
C ALA A 5 -6.08 1.65 14.29
N ARG A 6 -5.93 0.56 15.04
CA ARG A 6 -4.71 0.29 15.81
C ARG A 6 -3.76 -0.43 14.86
N THR A 7 -2.57 0.13 14.64
CA THR A 7 -1.55 -0.45 13.78
C THR A 7 -0.41 -0.97 14.64
N ASP A 8 -0.28 -2.28 14.74
CA ASP A 8 0.88 -2.94 15.31
C ASP A 8 1.67 -3.55 14.13
N PHE A 9 2.94 -3.15 13.95
CA PHE A 9 3.79 -3.69 12.88
C PHE A 9 4.57 -4.88 13.39
N HIS A 10 4.46 -6.02 12.71
CA HIS A 10 5.27 -7.20 12.96
C HIS A 10 6.14 -7.47 11.73
N LEU A 11 7.45 -7.19 11.80
CA LEU A 11 8.39 -7.63 10.75
C LEU A 11 8.86 -9.05 11.08
N LEU A 12 8.53 -9.97 10.18
CA LEU A 12 8.98 -11.36 10.22
C LEU A 12 9.95 -11.57 9.05
N THR A 13 11.19 -11.11 9.22
CA THR A 13 12.25 -11.38 8.26
C THR A 13 13.17 -12.45 8.85
N PRO A 14 13.13 -13.69 8.34
CA PRO A 14 14.15 -14.68 8.66
C PRO A 14 15.43 -14.28 7.93
N ILE A 15 16.52 -14.13 8.67
CA ILE A 15 17.85 -13.92 8.09
C ILE A 15 18.57 -15.26 8.16
N CYS A 16 19.04 -15.74 7.00
CA CYS A 16 20.01 -16.84 6.97
C CYS A 16 21.33 -16.31 7.54
N GLY A 17 21.77 -16.87 8.67
CA GLY A 17 23.13 -16.68 9.15
C GLY A 17 24.15 -17.14 8.12
N ALA A 18 25.37 -16.60 8.17
CA ALA A 18 26.46 -16.97 7.27
C ALA A 18 26.87 -18.46 7.33
N ASP A 19 26.36 -19.19 8.32
CA ASP A 19 26.53 -20.63 8.54
C ASP A 19 25.33 -21.48 8.07
N GLY A 20 24.31 -20.86 7.46
CA GLY A 20 23.08 -21.53 7.04
C GLY A 20 22.08 -21.77 8.18
N SER A 21 22.31 -21.24 9.38
CA SER A 21 21.33 -21.28 10.47
C SER A 21 20.24 -20.21 10.25
N GLN A 22 18.97 -20.59 10.41
CA GLN A 22 17.85 -19.62 10.38
C GLN A 22 17.79 -18.90 11.73
N LEU A 23 18.17 -17.62 11.76
CA LEU A 23 17.96 -16.77 12.93
C LEU A 23 16.53 -16.23 12.90
N ARG A 24 15.72 -16.63 13.88
CA ARG A 24 14.36 -16.12 14.10
C ARG A 24 14.45 -14.76 14.78
N GLN A 25 14.07 -13.68 14.10
CA GLN A 25 13.94 -12.35 14.69
C GLN A 25 12.49 -11.88 14.57
N TYR A 26 11.99 -11.30 15.66
CA TYR A 26 10.65 -10.71 15.74
C TYR A 26 10.82 -9.23 16.04
N LEU A 27 10.30 -8.37 15.17
CA LEU A 27 10.20 -6.94 15.48
C LEU A 27 8.73 -6.58 15.63
N THR A 28 8.31 -6.23 16.84
CA THR A 28 6.98 -5.66 17.09
C THR A 28 7.14 -4.17 17.37
N VAL A 29 6.58 -3.31 16.52
CA VAL A 29 6.46 -1.87 16.77
C VAL A 29 4.99 -1.57 17.03
N GLY A 30 4.63 -1.52 18.32
CA GLY A 30 3.29 -1.12 18.78
C GLY A 30 3.29 0.33 19.23
N GLY A 31 2.34 1.12 18.72
CA GLY A 31 2.17 2.53 19.07
C GLY A 31 1.35 2.73 20.35
N ASP A 32 1.90 2.38 21.52
CA ASP A 32 1.50 3.02 22.79
C ASP A 32 2.57 2.79 23.87
N GLU A 33 3.06 3.87 24.49
CA GLU A 33 4.11 3.87 25.52
C GLU A 33 3.73 3.07 26.80
N ARG A 34 2.48 2.61 26.89
CA ARG A 34 1.96 1.88 28.06
C ARG A 34 2.01 0.36 27.94
N THR A 35 2.32 -0.20 26.78
CA THR A 35 2.46 -1.65 26.57
C THR A 35 3.75 -2.05 25.88
N SER A 36 4.80 -1.21 25.99
CA SER A 36 6.19 -1.61 25.71
C SER A 36 6.70 -2.61 26.77
N GLY A 37 5.96 -3.70 26.96
CA GLY A 37 6.48 -4.92 27.55
C GLY A 37 7.31 -5.58 26.46
N VAL A 38 8.62 -5.36 26.52
CA VAL A 38 9.60 -6.29 25.97
C VAL A 38 9.16 -7.67 26.43
N VAL A 39 8.64 -8.50 25.52
CA VAL A 39 8.52 -9.92 25.81
C VAL A 39 9.98 -10.40 25.86
N ASP A 40 10.40 -10.78 27.06
CA ASP A 40 11.79 -11.10 27.43
C ASP A 40 12.52 -11.86 26.31
N ALA A 41 13.57 -11.23 25.80
CA ALA A 41 14.54 -11.76 24.86
C ALA A 41 15.48 -12.80 25.51
N ASN A 42 14.97 -13.63 26.42
CA ASN A 42 15.73 -14.72 27.05
C ASN A 42 15.41 -16.07 26.39
N LEU A 43 15.58 -16.15 25.07
CA LEU A 43 16.07 -17.36 24.45
C LEU A 43 17.48 -17.08 23.94
N ASP A 44 18.41 -17.41 24.83
CA ASP A 44 19.85 -17.43 24.63
C ASP A 44 20.19 -18.37 23.45
N ILE A 45 20.37 -17.82 22.25
CA ILE A 45 20.91 -18.55 21.10
C ILE A 45 22.22 -17.88 20.72
N GLY A 46 23.29 -18.42 21.28
CA GLY A 46 24.64 -17.94 21.13
C GLY A 46 25.25 -18.12 19.73
N ARG A 47 26.24 -17.26 19.47
CA ARG A 47 27.39 -17.41 18.57
C ARG A 47 27.10 -17.64 17.06
N ALA A 48 26.87 -16.54 16.35
CA ALA A 48 27.54 -16.25 15.07
C ALA A 48 27.42 -14.77 14.69
N GLY A 49 28.41 -13.96 15.09
CA GLY A 49 29.02 -12.86 14.32
C GLY A 49 28.24 -11.70 13.69
N ALA A 50 26.92 -11.74 13.49
CA ALA A 50 26.17 -10.65 12.86
C ALA A 50 25.33 -9.91 13.90
N ARG A 51 25.77 -8.69 14.25
CA ARG A 51 24.94 -7.75 15.02
C ARG A 51 23.92 -7.15 14.06
N ILE A 52 22.66 -7.51 14.22
CA ILE A 52 21.54 -6.78 13.61
C ILE A 52 20.95 -5.92 14.71
N GLY A 53 20.90 -4.62 14.45
CA GLY A 53 20.41 -3.66 15.42
C GLY A 53 18.93 -3.86 15.70
N SER A 54 18.54 -3.76 16.97
CA SER A 54 17.13 -3.68 17.35
C SER A 54 16.46 -2.49 16.66
N ALA A 55 15.14 -2.52 16.45
CA ALA A 55 14.41 -1.29 16.06
C ALA A 55 14.79 -0.13 16.97
N GLY A 56 15.34 0.92 16.37
CA GLY A 56 15.85 2.10 17.08
C GLY A 56 17.37 2.18 17.20
N GLU A 57 18.14 1.15 16.81
CA GLU A 57 19.58 1.32 16.61
C GLU A 57 19.85 2.17 15.37
N ARG A 58 20.67 3.22 15.53
CA ARG A 58 21.06 4.11 14.44
C ARG A 58 22.04 3.40 13.51
N GLY A 59 21.53 2.67 12.53
CA GLY A 59 22.31 2.21 11.38
C GLY A 59 22.74 3.40 10.52
N GLY A 60 24.00 3.41 10.06
CA GLY A 60 24.50 4.42 9.14
C GLY A 60 24.06 4.15 7.70
N LEU A 61 24.17 5.15 6.82
CA LEU A 61 23.91 4.99 5.37
C LEU A 61 24.73 3.86 4.72
N ARG A 62 25.88 3.52 5.31
CA ARG A 62 26.73 2.41 4.85
C ARG A 62 26.11 1.05 5.14
N ASP A 63 25.55 0.85 6.33
CA ASP A 63 24.89 -0.40 6.70
C ASP A 63 23.65 -0.62 5.82
N LEU A 64 22.92 0.46 5.52
CA LEU A 64 21.83 0.45 4.55
C LEU A 64 22.31 0.08 3.14
N GLY A 65 23.46 0.60 2.71
CA GLY A 65 24.05 0.28 1.41
C GLY A 65 24.46 -1.19 1.27
N GLU A 66 24.94 -1.81 2.34
CA GLU A 66 25.27 -3.24 2.36
C GLU A 66 24.01 -4.12 2.31
N VAL A 67 22.94 -3.73 3.01
CA VAL A 67 21.63 -4.42 2.94
C VAL A 67 21.00 -4.27 1.55
N MET A 68 21.06 -3.06 0.96
CA MET A 68 20.54 -2.79 -0.39
C MET A 68 21.35 -3.43 -1.51
N ALA A 69 22.59 -3.85 -1.25
CA ALA A 69 23.42 -4.58 -2.22
C ALA A 69 23.09 -6.09 -2.29
N GLY A 70 22.28 -6.59 -1.36
CA GLY A 70 21.72 -7.94 -1.43
C GLY A 70 20.65 -8.07 -2.53
N SER A 71 20.50 -9.29 -3.06
CA SER A 71 19.43 -9.62 -4.01
C SER A 71 18.42 -10.58 -3.39
N PRO A 72 17.16 -10.56 -3.83
CA PRO A 72 16.16 -11.59 -3.56
C PRO A 72 16.74 -13.01 -3.68
N ALA A 73 16.59 -13.83 -2.63
CA ALA A 73 17.08 -15.21 -2.61
C ALA A 73 15.99 -16.25 -2.99
N GLY A 74 14.78 -15.80 -3.34
CA GLY A 74 13.75 -16.62 -4.00
C GLY A 74 13.00 -17.62 -3.13
N SER A 75 13.48 -17.93 -1.92
CA SER A 75 12.78 -18.77 -0.93
C SER A 75 12.60 -17.99 0.37
N THR A 76 11.35 -17.60 0.65
CA THR A 76 10.98 -17.02 1.94
C THR A 76 10.16 -18.09 2.68
N PRO A 77 10.47 -18.42 3.94
CA PRO A 77 9.72 -19.41 4.72
C PRO A 77 8.36 -18.84 5.17
N LEU A 78 7.56 -18.43 4.20
CA LEU A 78 6.26 -17.80 4.34
C LEU A 78 5.29 -18.71 5.09
N THR A 79 5.37 -20.02 4.88
CA THR A 79 4.53 -21.00 5.59
C THR A 79 4.71 -20.92 7.10
N GLU A 80 5.95 -20.85 7.58
CA GLU A 80 6.25 -20.75 9.02
C GLU A 80 5.88 -19.36 9.56
N ALA A 81 6.20 -18.31 8.79
CA ALA A 81 5.88 -16.93 9.17
C ALA A 81 4.35 -16.74 9.33
N VAL A 82 3.56 -17.15 8.35
CA VAL A 82 2.09 -17.05 8.42
C VAL A 82 1.53 -17.96 9.51
N SER A 83 2.09 -19.17 9.70
CA SER A 83 1.66 -20.04 10.81
C SER A 83 1.85 -19.38 12.17
N THR A 84 2.95 -18.64 12.34
CA THR A 84 3.21 -17.88 13.56
C THR A 84 2.20 -16.75 13.74
N VAL A 85 1.89 -16.00 12.67
CA VAL A 85 0.85 -14.95 12.70
C VAL A 85 -0.52 -15.53 13.09
N VAL A 86 -0.88 -16.69 12.54
CA VAL A 86 -2.12 -17.41 12.92
C VAL A 86 -2.14 -17.70 14.41
N GLN A 87 -1.06 -18.24 14.97
CA GLN A 87 -0.97 -18.55 16.40
C GLN A 87 -1.07 -17.31 17.31
N LEU A 88 -0.61 -16.14 16.82
CA LEU A 88 -0.70 -14.88 17.55
C LEU A 88 -2.13 -14.31 17.55
N ILE A 89 -2.84 -14.41 16.42
CA ILE A 89 -4.16 -13.80 16.24
C ILE A 89 -5.28 -14.70 16.78
N GLU A 90 -5.15 -16.02 16.65
CA GLU A 90 -6.19 -17.01 16.98
C GLU A 90 -6.74 -16.84 18.42
N PRO A 91 -5.93 -16.66 19.48
CA PRO A 91 -6.43 -16.44 20.84
C PRO A 91 -7.28 -15.17 21.00
N ALA A 92 -7.01 -14.13 20.20
CA ALA A 92 -7.72 -12.85 20.26
C ALA A 92 -8.91 -12.77 19.29
N ALA A 93 -9.08 -13.77 18.40
CA ALA A 93 -10.01 -13.71 17.28
C ALA A 93 -11.47 -13.45 17.71
N GLN A 94 -11.93 -14.10 18.78
CA GLN A 94 -13.31 -13.90 19.26
C GLN A 94 -13.54 -12.48 19.78
N SER A 95 -12.59 -11.94 20.55
CA SER A 95 -12.67 -10.57 21.09
C SER A 95 -12.65 -9.53 19.97
N LEU A 96 -11.80 -9.72 18.96
CA LEU A 96 -11.73 -8.85 17.78
C LEU A 96 -13.07 -8.85 17.03
N ARG A 97 -13.67 -10.02 16.78
CA ARG A 97 -14.99 -10.11 16.13
C ARG A 97 -16.08 -9.41 16.94
N MET A 98 -16.13 -9.63 18.25
CA MET A 98 -17.11 -8.98 19.13
C MET A 98 -16.96 -7.45 19.16
N ALA A 99 -15.73 -6.95 19.00
CA ALA A 99 -15.44 -5.53 18.92
C ALA A 99 -15.62 -4.94 17.51
N GLY A 100 -15.97 -5.76 16.50
CA GLY A 100 -16.02 -5.33 15.10
C GLY A 100 -14.64 -4.93 14.53
N GLN A 101 -13.56 -5.40 15.15
CA GLN A 101 -12.18 -5.11 14.77
C GLN A 101 -11.60 -6.22 13.89
N ARG A 102 -10.59 -5.84 13.10
CA ARG A 102 -9.84 -6.74 12.22
C ARG A 102 -8.35 -6.47 12.33
N VAL A 103 -7.55 -7.47 12.02
CA VAL A 103 -6.09 -7.36 11.91
C VAL A 103 -5.72 -7.25 10.43
N VAL A 104 -4.80 -6.35 10.09
CA VAL A 104 -4.18 -6.31 8.75
C VAL A 104 -2.86 -7.06 8.83
N VAL A 105 -2.71 -8.08 7.98
CA VAL A 105 -1.47 -8.84 7.82
C VAL A 105 -0.85 -8.45 6.50
N VAL A 106 0.33 -7.84 6.55
CA VAL A 106 1.08 -7.43 5.34
C VAL A 106 2.21 -8.43 5.09
N LEU A 107 2.12 -9.19 4.02
CA LEU A 107 3.15 -10.11 3.55
C LEU A 107 3.99 -9.39 2.50
N SER A 108 5.21 -9.00 2.85
CA SER A 108 6.18 -8.49 1.87
C SER A 108 7.07 -9.63 1.39
N THR A 109 7.05 -9.92 0.09
CA THR A 109 7.78 -11.06 -0.49
C THR A 109 8.26 -10.75 -1.90
N ASP A 110 9.40 -11.28 -2.28
CA ASP A 110 9.98 -11.25 -3.63
C ASP A 110 9.98 -12.63 -4.32
N GLY A 111 9.38 -13.64 -3.68
CA GLY A 111 9.46 -15.03 -4.09
C GLY A 111 8.22 -15.87 -3.79
N MET A 112 8.31 -17.14 -4.15
CA MET A 112 7.31 -18.17 -3.87
C MET A 112 7.42 -18.66 -2.43
N PRO A 113 6.34 -19.18 -1.83
CA PRO A 113 6.46 -19.99 -0.64
C PRO A 113 7.23 -21.28 -0.93
N ASP A 114 8.06 -21.71 0.04
CA ASP A 114 8.92 -22.90 -0.08
C ASP A 114 8.15 -24.19 -0.40
N ASP A 115 6.91 -24.30 0.13
CA ASP A 115 5.97 -25.37 -0.19
C ASP A 115 4.56 -24.77 -0.41
N PRO A 116 4.14 -24.57 -1.67
CA PRO A 116 2.84 -23.99 -2.00
C PRO A 116 1.64 -24.73 -1.41
N ALA A 117 1.70 -26.05 -1.26
CA ALA A 117 0.58 -26.85 -0.74
C ALA A 117 0.42 -26.64 0.77
N SER A 118 1.53 -26.69 1.51
CA SER A 118 1.52 -26.36 2.94
C SER A 118 1.18 -24.89 3.18
N PHE A 119 1.64 -23.98 2.31
CA PHE A 119 1.32 -22.56 2.40
C PHE A 119 -0.18 -22.28 2.24
N LEU A 120 -0.82 -22.87 1.22
CA LEU A 120 -2.27 -22.76 1.03
C LEU A 120 -3.04 -23.21 2.28
N SER A 121 -2.62 -24.31 2.89
CA SER A 121 -3.23 -24.85 4.12
C SER A 121 -3.15 -23.87 5.30
N VAL A 122 -2.05 -23.10 5.39
CA VAL A 122 -1.86 -22.08 6.42
C VAL A 122 -2.65 -20.81 6.10
N MET A 123 -2.71 -20.40 4.83
CA MET A 123 -3.53 -19.27 4.38
C MET A 123 -5.03 -19.51 4.63
N GLN A 124 -5.51 -20.74 4.46
CA GLN A 124 -6.89 -21.12 4.82
C GLN A 124 -7.16 -20.98 6.32
N LYS A 125 -6.17 -21.27 7.18
CA LYS A 125 -6.29 -21.01 8.63
C LYS A 125 -6.33 -19.52 8.92
N LEU A 126 -5.50 -18.72 8.25
CA LEU A 126 -5.50 -17.27 8.37
C LEU A 126 -6.85 -16.68 7.94
N GLN A 127 -7.43 -17.18 6.84
CA GLN A 127 -8.74 -16.80 6.34
C GLN A 127 -9.87 -17.02 7.35
N ALA A 128 -9.76 -18.02 8.23
CA ALA A 128 -10.75 -18.27 9.26
C ALA A 128 -10.75 -17.22 10.39
N LEU A 129 -9.73 -16.36 10.46
CA LEU A 129 -9.56 -15.32 11.48
C LEU A 129 -10.11 -13.96 11.01
N PRO A 130 -10.39 -12.99 11.91
CA PRO A 130 -10.84 -11.64 11.53
C PRO A 130 -9.67 -10.82 10.95
N VAL A 131 -9.17 -11.24 9.79
CA VAL A 131 -7.94 -10.74 9.17
C VAL A 131 -8.23 -10.27 7.74
N ARG A 132 -7.58 -9.17 7.36
CA ARG A 132 -7.34 -8.80 5.97
C ARG A 132 -5.87 -9.07 5.65
N CYS A 133 -5.58 -9.64 4.49
CA CYS A 133 -4.22 -9.86 4.03
C CYS A 133 -3.87 -8.88 2.91
N VAL A 134 -2.64 -8.36 2.94
CA VAL A 134 -2.07 -7.58 1.85
C VAL A 134 -0.76 -8.24 1.46
N VAL A 135 -0.61 -8.65 0.21
CA VAL A 135 0.62 -9.21 -0.31
C VAL A 135 1.33 -8.15 -1.14
N ARG A 136 2.42 -7.61 -0.61
CA ARG A 136 3.29 -6.66 -1.30
C ARG A 136 4.40 -7.41 -2.04
N LEU A 137 4.28 -7.47 -3.37
CA LEU A 137 5.28 -8.08 -4.22
C LEU A 137 6.45 -7.12 -4.40
N CYS A 138 7.61 -7.53 -3.88
CA CYS A 138 8.86 -6.80 -3.95
C CYS A 138 9.68 -7.22 -5.19
N THR A 139 8.99 -7.55 -6.27
CA THR A 139 9.54 -8.18 -7.47
C THR A 139 8.67 -7.82 -8.69
N ALA A 140 9.30 -7.69 -9.85
CA ALA A 140 8.63 -7.46 -11.12
C ALA A 140 8.38 -8.76 -11.91
N SER A 141 8.53 -9.92 -11.28
CA SER A 141 8.33 -11.22 -11.93
C SER A 141 6.86 -11.49 -12.20
N ALA A 142 6.48 -11.58 -13.47
CA ALA A 142 5.12 -11.88 -13.89
C ALA A 142 4.63 -13.25 -13.37
N ASP A 143 5.50 -14.27 -13.36
CA ASP A 143 5.15 -15.61 -12.86
C ASP A 143 4.76 -15.61 -11.37
N LEU A 144 5.37 -14.71 -10.58
CA LEU A 144 5.03 -14.56 -9.16
C LEU A 144 3.68 -13.88 -9.00
N LEU A 145 3.43 -12.81 -9.77
CA LEU A 145 2.15 -12.14 -9.80
C LEU A 145 1.02 -13.12 -10.15
N ASP A 146 1.21 -13.95 -11.17
CA ASP A 146 0.25 -14.97 -11.58
C ASP A 146 -0.03 -16.00 -10.47
N TYR A 147 1.01 -16.45 -9.76
CA TYR A 147 0.83 -17.33 -8.61
C TYR A 147 -0.01 -16.69 -7.50
N TRP A 148 0.31 -15.46 -7.10
CA TRP A 148 -0.38 -14.78 -6.02
C TRP A 148 -1.83 -14.44 -6.37
N ASN A 149 -2.09 -14.06 -7.63
CA ASN A 149 -3.45 -13.87 -8.15
C ASN A 149 -4.23 -15.20 -8.18
N LEU A 150 -3.60 -16.31 -8.56
CA LEU A 150 -4.24 -17.63 -8.52
C LEU A 150 -4.55 -18.06 -7.09
N LEU A 151 -3.65 -17.78 -6.15
CA LEU A 151 -3.85 -18.09 -4.73
C LEU A 151 -5.03 -17.30 -4.15
N GLU A 152 -5.14 -16.01 -4.47
CA GLU A 152 -6.30 -15.18 -4.08
C GLU A 152 -7.61 -15.81 -4.60
N GLN A 153 -7.65 -16.20 -5.89
CA GLN A 153 -8.82 -16.86 -6.49
C GLN A 153 -9.17 -18.19 -5.80
N GLN A 154 -8.16 -18.98 -5.40
CA GLN A 154 -8.35 -20.25 -4.69
C GLN A 154 -8.91 -20.07 -3.27
N LEU A 155 -8.56 -18.97 -2.60
CA LEU A 155 -9.05 -18.65 -1.26
C LEU A 155 -10.48 -18.07 -1.28
N GLY A 156 -11.00 -17.69 -2.46
CA GLY A 156 -12.40 -17.33 -2.65
C GLY A 156 -12.79 -16.07 -1.89
N ASP A 157 -13.49 -16.22 -0.76
CA ASP A 157 -14.01 -15.12 0.06
C ASP A 157 -12.97 -14.49 1.00
N PHE A 158 -11.68 -14.81 0.85
CA PHE A 158 -10.64 -14.20 1.68
C PHE A 158 -10.36 -12.77 1.24
N GLU A 159 -10.42 -11.81 2.17
CA GLU A 159 -10.06 -10.43 1.89
C GLU A 159 -8.53 -10.30 1.80
N MET A 160 -8.00 -10.69 0.64
CA MET A 160 -6.60 -10.63 0.29
C MET A 160 -6.44 -9.68 -0.90
N GLU A 161 -5.44 -8.81 -0.85
CA GLU A 161 -5.09 -7.92 -1.96
C GLU A 161 -3.63 -8.12 -2.34
N VAL A 162 -3.35 -8.36 -3.62
CA VAL A 162 -2.00 -8.43 -4.16
C VAL A 162 -1.62 -7.06 -4.73
N ILE A 163 -0.53 -6.49 -4.22
CA ILE A 163 -0.02 -5.17 -4.59
C ILE A 163 1.33 -5.33 -5.28
N GLU A 164 1.42 -4.74 -6.48
CA GLU A 164 2.66 -4.61 -7.25
C GLU A 164 2.95 -3.14 -7.63
N ASP A 165 4.20 -2.86 -7.96
CA ASP A 165 4.65 -1.51 -8.38
C ASP A 165 4.05 -1.05 -9.72
N GLY A 166 3.45 -1.97 -10.50
CA GLY A 166 2.78 -1.69 -11.77
C GLY A 166 1.45 -0.93 -11.66
N LYS A 167 0.84 -0.85 -10.47
CA LYS A 167 -0.49 -0.24 -10.26
C LYS A 167 -0.56 1.20 -10.75
N ALA A 168 0.51 1.99 -10.58
CA ALA A 168 0.58 3.37 -11.06
C ALA A 168 0.40 3.50 -12.58
N TRP A 169 0.94 2.56 -13.36
CA TRP A 169 0.79 2.52 -14.82
C TRP A 169 -0.62 2.15 -15.24
N GLN A 170 -1.26 1.22 -14.53
CA GLN A 170 -2.65 0.83 -14.78
C GLN A 170 -3.58 2.02 -14.50
N VAL A 171 -3.40 2.71 -13.36
CA VAL A 171 -4.14 3.93 -13.05
C VAL A 171 -3.92 4.98 -14.12
N HIS A 172 -2.68 5.22 -14.55
CA HIS A 172 -2.40 6.19 -15.61
C HIS A 172 -3.07 5.81 -16.94
N ARG A 173 -3.18 4.53 -17.28
CA ARG A 173 -3.86 4.07 -18.50
C ARG A 173 -5.36 4.39 -18.48
N HIS A 174 -6.02 4.25 -17.35
CA HIS A 174 -7.47 4.44 -17.23
C HIS A 174 -7.85 5.87 -16.84
N ASN A 175 -7.14 6.45 -15.90
CA ASN A 175 -7.41 7.73 -15.25
C ASN A 175 -6.13 8.59 -15.22
N SER A 176 -5.57 8.87 -16.39
CA SER A 176 -4.32 9.64 -16.55
C SER A 176 -4.34 11.02 -15.86
N TRP A 177 -5.55 11.56 -15.67
CA TRP A 177 -5.83 12.82 -14.99
C TRP A 177 -5.49 12.83 -13.50
N VAL A 178 -5.36 11.67 -12.84
CA VAL A 178 -4.94 11.59 -11.43
C VAL A 178 -3.55 10.98 -11.31
N THR A 179 -2.73 11.56 -10.45
CA THR A 179 -1.42 11.03 -10.11
C THR A 179 -1.58 9.95 -9.04
N TYR A 180 -1.35 8.69 -9.42
CA TYR A 180 -1.19 7.60 -8.45
C TYR A 180 0.20 7.69 -7.79
N GLY A 181 0.27 8.46 -6.70
CA GLY A 181 1.51 8.68 -5.96
C GLY A 181 1.69 7.74 -4.76
N GLN A 182 2.87 7.81 -4.14
CA GLN A 182 3.24 7.02 -2.97
C GLN A 182 2.19 7.02 -1.84
N PRO A 183 1.49 8.13 -1.50
CA PRO A 183 0.51 8.08 -0.41
C PRO A 183 -0.69 7.17 -0.71
N LEU A 184 -1.13 7.07 -1.98
CA LEU A 184 -2.20 6.14 -2.38
C LEU A 184 -1.72 4.69 -2.33
N GLN A 185 -0.49 4.43 -2.78
CA GLN A 185 0.14 3.12 -2.64
C GLN A 185 0.19 2.71 -1.15
N ALA A 186 0.64 3.61 -0.26
CA ALA A 186 0.75 3.36 1.17
C ALA A 186 -0.60 3.03 1.82
N VAL A 187 -1.70 3.65 1.37
CA VAL A 187 -3.06 3.33 1.84
C VAL A 187 -3.37 1.85 1.58
N HIS A 188 -3.09 1.34 0.38
CA HIS A 188 -3.27 -0.09 0.08
C HIS A 188 -2.32 -0.98 0.85
N GLU A 189 -1.03 -0.62 0.94
CA GLU A 189 -0.03 -1.39 1.68
C GLU A 189 -0.37 -1.52 3.17
N LEU A 190 -1.08 -0.53 3.74
CA LEU A 190 -1.60 -0.55 5.10
C LEU A 190 -2.95 -1.28 5.25
N GLY A 191 -3.46 -1.89 4.17
CA GLY A 191 -4.74 -2.62 4.15
C GLY A 191 -5.96 -1.72 4.27
N LEU A 192 -5.84 -0.43 3.98
CA LEU A 192 -6.98 0.46 3.85
C LEU A 192 -7.51 0.34 2.42
N SER A 193 -8.75 -0.11 2.25
CA SER A 193 -9.45 0.00 0.95
C SER A 193 -10.41 1.18 0.95
N HIS A 194 -10.59 1.74 -0.24
CA HIS A 194 -11.70 2.61 -0.54
C HIS A 194 -12.21 2.26 -1.94
N PRO A 195 -13.52 2.02 -2.15
CA PRO A 195 -14.03 1.54 -3.43
C PRO A 195 -13.64 2.41 -4.64
N LEU A 196 -13.49 3.72 -4.45
CA LEU A 196 -13.04 4.62 -5.52
C LEU A 196 -11.56 4.46 -5.86
N ILE A 197 -10.71 4.22 -4.85
CA ILE A 197 -9.28 4.04 -5.06
C ILE A 197 -9.03 2.68 -5.74
N ASP A 198 -9.73 1.63 -5.31
CA ASP A 198 -9.64 0.30 -5.90
C ASP A 198 -9.96 0.34 -7.41
N ARG A 199 -11.03 1.05 -7.79
CA ARG A 199 -11.47 1.20 -9.20
C ARG A 199 -10.52 1.99 -10.10
N LEU A 200 -9.56 2.75 -9.55
CA LEU A 200 -8.68 3.61 -10.34
C LEU A 200 -7.85 2.82 -11.36
N ALA A 201 -7.43 1.61 -10.99
CA ALA A 201 -6.61 0.74 -11.83
C ALA A 201 -7.46 -0.11 -12.79
N ASP A 202 -8.73 -0.35 -12.46
CA ASP A 202 -9.59 -1.28 -13.21
C ASP A 202 -10.28 -0.61 -14.40
N ARG A 203 -10.74 0.62 -14.22
CA ARG A 203 -11.55 1.32 -15.22
C ARG A 203 -11.52 2.82 -15.09
N ARG A 204 -12.04 3.46 -16.14
CA ARG A 204 -12.38 4.88 -16.11
C ARG A 204 -13.44 5.16 -15.04
N LEU A 205 -13.18 6.17 -14.22
CA LEU A 205 -14.17 6.69 -13.28
C LEU A 205 -15.23 7.51 -14.03
N THR A 206 -16.46 7.48 -13.51
CA THR A 206 -17.55 8.35 -13.96
C THR A 206 -17.41 9.75 -13.37
N PRO A 207 -18.03 10.80 -13.94
CA PRO A 207 -17.90 12.16 -13.39
C PRO A 207 -18.32 12.27 -11.92
N SER A 208 -19.35 11.55 -11.48
CA SER A 208 -19.74 11.50 -10.06
C SER A 208 -18.69 10.82 -9.18
N GLU A 209 -18.01 9.79 -9.67
CA GLU A 209 -16.91 9.13 -8.94
C GLU A 209 -15.65 10.00 -8.89
N ILE A 210 -15.37 10.75 -9.96
CA ILE A 210 -14.30 11.75 -10.01
C ILE A 210 -14.55 12.82 -8.94
N HIS A 211 -15.78 13.34 -8.88
CA HIS A 211 -16.19 14.32 -7.88
C HIS A 211 -15.94 13.79 -6.46
N GLN A 212 -16.46 12.61 -6.13
CA GLN A 212 -16.28 11.98 -4.82
C GLN A 212 -14.80 11.71 -4.49
N LEU A 213 -14.00 11.30 -5.48
CA LEU A 213 -12.58 11.04 -5.29
C LEU A 213 -11.82 12.35 -5.01
N CYS A 214 -12.12 13.44 -5.72
CA CYS A 214 -11.52 14.73 -5.45
C CYS A 214 -11.89 15.24 -4.05
N GLU A 215 -13.16 15.14 -3.65
CA GLU A 215 -13.56 15.51 -2.27
C GLU A 215 -12.85 14.65 -1.22
N LEU A 216 -12.64 13.36 -1.49
CA LEU A 216 -11.88 12.47 -0.61
C LEU A 216 -10.40 12.88 -0.50
N LEU A 217 -9.75 13.21 -1.62
CA LEU A 217 -8.33 13.58 -1.67
C LEU A 217 -8.04 14.91 -0.97
N PHE A 218 -8.93 15.90 -1.14
CA PHE A 218 -8.72 17.26 -0.64
C PHE A 218 -9.49 17.56 0.66
N GLY A 219 -10.41 16.68 1.07
CA GLY A 219 -11.18 16.84 2.31
C GLY A 219 -12.13 18.03 2.28
N CYS A 220 -12.59 18.45 1.10
CA CYS A 220 -13.42 19.62 0.88
C CYS A 220 -14.67 19.27 0.03
N GLN A 221 -15.65 20.18 0.01
CA GLN A 221 -16.81 20.06 -0.88
C GLN A 221 -16.53 20.78 -2.19
N LEU A 222 -16.84 20.13 -3.31
CA LEU A 222 -16.63 20.66 -4.65
C LEU A 222 -17.96 20.78 -5.41
N PRO A 223 -18.08 21.69 -6.39
CA PRO A 223 -19.25 21.78 -7.26
C PRO A 223 -19.49 20.48 -8.04
N ASP A 224 -20.75 20.13 -8.33
CA ASP A 224 -21.06 18.95 -9.13
C ASP A 224 -20.61 19.15 -10.59
N PRO A 225 -19.70 18.32 -11.13
CA PRO A 225 -19.21 18.44 -12.50
C PRO A 225 -20.28 18.18 -13.57
N HIS A 226 -21.40 17.51 -13.24
CA HIS A 226 -22.53 17.34 -14.17
C HIS A 226 -23.31 18.64 -14.37
N LEU A 227 -23.35 19.50 -13.34
CA LEU A 227 -24.04 20.80 -13.41
C LEU A 227 -23.13 21.85 -14.03
N ASP A 228 -21.89 21.95 -13.55
CA ASP A 228 -20.89 22.88 -14.09
C ASP A 228 -19.46 22.32 -13.93
N SER A 229 -19.02 21.61 -14.96
CA SER A 229 -17.65 21.08 -15.04
C SER A 229 -16.56 22.16 -14.97
N PHE A 230 -16.84 23.40 -15.38
CA PHE A 230 -15.86 24.48 -15.32
C PHE A 230 -15.70 24.98 -13.88
N ALA A 231 -16.82 25.23 -13.20
CA ALA A 231 -16.81 25.63 -11.79
C ALA A 231 -16.16 24.55 -10.90
N PHE A 232 -16.39 23.26 -11.21
CA PHE A 232 -15.71 22.16 -10.55
C PHE A 232 -14.18 22.23 -10.72
N VAL A 233 -13.68 22.41 -11.94
CA VAL A 233 -12.24 22.49 -12.20
C VAL A 233 -11.61 23.75 -11.57
N GLU A 234 -12.28 24.89 -11.62
CA GLU A 234 -11.81 26.13 -10.98
C GLU A 234 -11.77 26.01 -9.44
N ALA A 235 -12.72 25.30 -8.84
CA ALA A 235 -12.66 24.97 -7.42
C ALA A 235 -11.47 24.05 -7.12
N LEU A 236 -11.27 23.01 -7.93
CA LEU A 236 -10.19 22.06 -7.76
C LEU A 236 -8.80 22.69 -7.94
N GLU A 237 -8.65 23.64 -8.86
CA GLU A 237 -7.41 24.41 -9.07
C GLU A 237 -6.99 25.13 -7.79
N ARG A 238 -7.94 25.77 -7.09
CA ARG A 238 -7.67 26.47 -5.83
C ARG A 238 -7.15 25.53 -4.74
N GLU A 239 -7.72 24.33 -4.64
CA GLU A 239 -7.27 23.32 -3.69
C GLU A 239 -5.86 22.81 -4.04
N LEU A 240 -5.62 22.51 -5.33
CA LEU A 240 -4.32 22.04 -5.82
C LEU A 240 -3.18 23.03 -5.58
N LEU A 241 -3.43 24.34 -5.66
CA LEU A 241 -2.40 25.36 -5.38
C LEU A 241 -1.88 25.30 -3.94
N SER A 242 -2.68 24.81 -3.01
CA SER A 242 -2.31 24.66 -1.59
C SER A 242 -1.77 23.28 -1.26
N ALA A 243 -2.06 22.28 -2.10
CA ALA A 243 -1.68 20.89 -1.86
C ALA A 243 -0.20 20.64 -2.19
N PRO A 244 0.51 19.81 -1.40
CA PRO A 244 1.86 19.40 -1.76
C PRO A 244 1.84 18.54 -3.02
N HIS A 245 2.91 18.65 -3.82
CA HIS A 245 3.11 17.77 -4.95
C HIS A 245 3.40 16.35 -4.47
N VAL A 246 3.01 15.37 -5.28
CA VAL A 246 3.28 13.95 -5.05
C VAL A 246 4.22 13.39 -6.10
N PHE A 247 5.10 12.50 -5.68
CA PHE A 247 5.94 11.77 -6.62
C PHE A 247 5.08 10.86 -7.49
N SER A 248 5.18 11.02 -8.81
CA SER A 248 4.57 10.15 -9.80
C SER A 248 5.57 9.07 -10.23
N PRO A 249 5.30 7.78 -9.99
CA PRO A 249 6.14 6.69 -10.49
C PRO A 249 6.17 6.61 -12.02
N VAL A 250 5.10 7.09 -12.68
CA VAL A 250 4.98 7.12 -14.14
C VAL A 250 5.83 8.23 -14.75
N LYS A 251 5.81 9.43 -14.16
CA LYS A 251 6.56 10.60 -14.66
C LYS A 251 7.95 10.74 -14.05
N LEU A 252 8.26 9.95 -13.01
CA LEU A 252 9.51 9.97 -12.24
C LEU A 252 9.88 11.36 -11.67
N LYS A 253 8.87 12.15 -11.30
CA LYS A 253 9.04 13.47 -10.68
C LYS A 253 7.87 13.81 -9.77
N ALA A 254 8.06 14.78 -8.88
CA ALA A 254 6.97 15.38 -8.13
C ALA A 254 6.06 16.17 -9.07
N VAL A 255 4.75 15.92 -9.01
CA VAL A 255 3.71 16.56 -9.83
C VAL A 255 2.47 16.82 -8.98
N PRO A 256 1.53 17.66 -9.44
CA PRO A 256 0.25 17.81 -8.78
C PRO A 256 -0.53 16.49 -8.67
N TRP A 257 -1.41 16.40 -7.69
CA TRP A 257 -2.32 15.26 -7.50
C TRP A 257 -3.23 15.02 -8.70
N VAL A 258 -3.66 16.10 -9.36
CA VAL A 258 -4.57 16.06 -10.49
C VAL A 258 -4.00 16.89 -11.63
N ASN A 259 -3.93 16.30 -12.82
CA ASN A 259 -3.70 17.02 -14.07
C ASN A 259 -5.03 17.61 -14.55
N LEU A 260 -5.22 18.91 -14.30
CA LEU A 260 -6.44 19.64 -14.64
C LEU A 260 -6.74 19.66 -16.15
N GLU A 261 -5.71 19.68 -17.00
CA GLU A 261 -5.90 19.68 -18.45
C GLU A 261 -6.49 18.34 -18.93
N GLU A 262 -5.92 17.24 -18.43
CA GLU A 262 -6.42 15.89 -18.71
C GLU A 262 -7.79 15.66 -18.10
N LEU A 263 -8.04 16.15 -16.89
CA LEU A 263 -9.35 16.11 -16.25
C LEU A 263 -10.39 16.90 -17.05
N GLY A 264 -10.04 18.10 -17.52
CA GLY A 264 -10.92 18.91 -18.37
C GLY A 264 -11.32 18.16 -19.64
N ARG A 265 -10.37 17.54 -20.34
CA ARG A 265 -10.64 16.65 -21.49
C ARG A 265 -11.54 15.48 -21.13
N PHE A 266 -11.31 14.89 -19.96
CA PHE A 266 -12.05 13.74 -19.47
C PHE A 266 -13.51 14.08 -19.18
N LEU A 267 -13.78 15.26 -18.61
CA LEU A 267 -15.13 15.73 -18.29
C LEU A 267 -15.88 16.23 -19.54
N SER A 268 -15.29 17.14 -20.33
CA SER A 268 -15.81 17.50 -21.66
C SER A 268 -14.82 18.35 -22.47
N PRO A 269 -14.78 18.23 -23.81
CA PRO A 269 -13.93 19.08 -24.66
C PRO A 269 -14.20 20.58 -24.48
N LYS A 270 -15.47 20.97 -24.26
CA LYS A 270 -15.88 22.36 -24.02
C LYS A 270 -15.34 22.92 -22.70
N CYS A 271 -15.17 22.08 -21.68
CA CYS A 271 -14.56 22.47 -20.42
C CYS A 271 -13.11 22.90 -20.66
N LEU A 272 -12.33 22.09 -21.38
CA LEU A 272 -10.94 22.41 -21.70
C LEU A 272 -10.80 23.74 -22.48
N GLU A 273 -11.59 23.95 -23.53
CA GLU A 273 -11.53 25.19 -24.32
C GLU A 273 -11.79 26.44 -23.47
N ARG A 274 -12.77 26.33 -22.55
CA ARG A 274 -13.12 27.41 -21.64
C ARG A 274 -12.04 27.62 -20.57
N MET A 275 -11.39 26.57 -20.09
CA MET A 275 -10.23 26.67 -19.19
C MET A 275 -9.05 27.36 -19.87
N LEU A 276 -8.66 26.89 -21.06
CA LEU A 276 -7.51 27.45 -21.79
C LEU A 276 -7.71 28.91 -22.18
N SER A 277 -8.96 29.35 -22.37
CA SER A 277 -9.28 30.75 -22.67
C SER A 277 -9.39 31.63 -21.42
N ALA A 278 -9.68 31.06 -20.25
CA ALA A 278 -9.77 31.80 -18.99
C ALA A 278 -8.45 31.88 -18.22
N TRP A 279 -7.53 30.95 -18.45
CA TRP A 279 -6.27 30.87 -17.70
C TRP A 279 -5.21 31.86 -18.19
N SER A 280 -4.50 32.45 -17.24
CA SER A 280 -3.28 33.22 -17.52
C SER A 280 -2.12 32.28 -17.86
N LEU A 281 -1.11 32.77 -18.60
CA LEU A 281 0.10 32.00 -18.89
C LEU A 281 0.80 31.50 -17.62
N ASP A 282 0.79 32.28 -16.54
CA ASP A 282 1.36 31.89 -15.25
C ASP A 282 0.58 30.75 -14.57
N SER A 283 -0.75 30.73 -14.70
CA SER A 283 -1.61 29.65 -14.21
C SER A 283 -1.36 28.34 -14.96
N ILE A 284 -1.20 28.45 -16.29
CA ILE A 284 -0.88 27.32 -17.17
C ILE A 284 0.47 26.71 -16.78
N VAL A 285 1.51 27.53 -16.59
CA VAL A 285 2.86 27.03 -16.24
C VAL A 285 2.88 26.36 -14.88
N LYS A 286 2.17 26.90 -13.87
CA LYS A 286 2.11 26.30 -12.53
C LYS A 286 1.34 24.98 -12.48
N CYS A 287 0.32 24.81 -13.31
CA CYS A 287 -0.44 23.56 -13.36
C CYS A 287 0.25 22.46 -14.19
N LEU A 288 1.15 22.82 -15.12
CA LEU A 288 1.84 21.89 -16.01
C LEU A 288 3.23 21.43 -15.52
N ALA A 289 3.86 22.18 -14.63
CA ALA A 289 5.18 21.87 -14.07
C ALA A 289 5.13 20.65 -13.13
#